data_AF-A0A0B6Y8K1-F1
#
_entry.id   AF-A0A0B6Y8K1-F1
#
_cell.length_a   1.000
_cell.length_b   1.000
_cell.length_c   1.000
_cell.angle_alpha   90.00
_cell.angle_beta   90.00
_cell.angle_gamma   90.00
#
_symmetry.space_group_name_H-M   'P 1'
#
loop_
_entity.id
_entity.type
_entity.pdbx_description
1 polymer ?
#
loop_
_entity_poly.entity_id
_entity_poly.type
_entity_poly.pdbx_seq_one_letter_code
_entity_poly.pdbx_strand_id
1 'polypeptide(L)'
;MCVYNGQPWYCLEASVCLHYSGQNLPMLTEVNITLQLDTLERHQNERSRMFFTRDSDKQIELINDLVTANLNQETCYRNYTIYIRKSRDVITPLMMELA
;
A
#
# COMPACT_ATOMS: atom_id res chain seq x y z
N MET A 1 -4.83 -7.39 15.37
CA MET A 1 -5.01 -6.05 15.99
C MET A 1 -3.63 -5.43 16.08
N CYS A 2 -3.40 -4.34 15.35
CA CYS A 2 -2.09 -3.70 15.29
C CYS A 2 -1.95 -2.67 16.41
N VAL A 3 -0.71 -2.26 16.71
CA VAL A 3 -0.42 -1.21 17.69
C VAL A 3 0.23 -0.03 16.98
N TYR A 4 -0.35 1.15 17.16
CA TYR A 4 0.19 2.42 16.65
C TYR A 4 0.16 3.45 17.79
N ASN A 5 1.33 4.04 18.09
CA ASN A 5 1.56 4.97 19.20
C ASN A 5 1.09 4.43 20.57
N GLY A 6 1.38 3.14 20.82
CA GLY A 6 1.01 2.45 22.06
C GLY A 6 -0.48 2.17 22.22
N GLN A 7 -1.30 2.53 21.23
CA GLN A 7 -2.74 2.27 21.22
C GLN A 7 -3.08 1.18 20.21
N PRO A 8 -4.13 0.37 20.46
CA PRO A 8 -4.57 -0.60 19.49
C PRO A 8 -5.38 0.03 18.35
N TRP A 9 -5.20 -0.51 17.15
CA TRP A 9 -5.87 -0.05 15.92
C TRP A 9 -6.37 -1.21 15.07
N TYR A 10 -7.45 -0.96 14.32
CA TYR A 10 -7.83 -1.80 13.19
C TYR A 10 -6.82 -1.60 12.07
N CYS A 11 -6.45 -2.71 11.42
CA CYS A 11 -5.46 -2.71 10.37
C CYS A 11 -5.69 -3.87 9.41
N LEU A 12 -5.10 -3.73 8.23
CA LEU A 12 -4.98 -4.77 7.20
C LEU A 12 -3.50 -5.00 6.95
N GLU A 13 -3.14 -6.23 6.61
CA GLU A 13 -1.83 -6.56 6.06
C GLU A 13 -2.00 -6.76 4.56
N ALA A 14 -1.15 -6.11 3.77
CA ALA A 14 -1.15 -6.22 2.32
C ALA A 14 0.26 -6.59 1.83
N SER A 15 0.34 -7.59 0.96
CA SER A 15 1.58 -7.98 0.29
C SER A 15 1.45 -7.65 -1.19
N VAL A 16 2.47 -7.00 -1.76
CA VAL A 16 2.51 -6.73 -3.19
C VAL A 16 3.59 -7.60 -3.82
N CYS A 17 3.20 -8.36 -4.85
CA CYS A 17 4.05 -9.30 -5.55
C CYS A 17 4.06 -8.97 -7.05
N LEU A 18 5.23 -9.10 -7.67
CA LEU A 18 5.42 -8.93 -9.10
C LEU A 18 5.91 -10.23 -9.71
N HIS A 19 5.36 -10.59 -10.87
CA HIS A 19 5.86 -11.66 -11.71
C HIS A 19 6.33 -11.08 -13.04
N TYR A 20 7.63 -11.18 -13.32
CA TYR A 20 8.24 -10.64 -14.54
C TYR A 20 8.59 -11.77 -15.50
N SER A 21 7.96 -11.83 -16.67
CA SER A 21 8.16 -12.93 -17.63
C SER A 21 8.01 -12.46 -19.08
N GLY A 22 8.73 -13.07 -20.00
CA GLY A 22 8.66 -12.77 -21.44
C GLY A 22 9.90 -13.23 -22.20
N GLN A 23 9.94 -12.95 -23.51
CA GLN A 23 11.06 -13.28 -24.39
C GLN A 23 11.94 -12.05 -24.65
N ASN A 24 13.26 -12.25 -24.81
CA ASN A 24 14.23 -11.18 -25.08
C ASN A 24 14.23 -10.05 -24.04
N LEU A 25 13.99 -10.41 -22.78
CA LEU A 25 13.98 -9.49 -21.65
C LEU A 25 15.30 -9.57 -20.85
N PRO A 26 15.74 -8.46 -20.22
CA PRO A 26 16.83 -8.50 -19.25
C PRO A 26 16.57 -9.47 -18.10
N MET A 27 17.63 -10.00 -17.48
CA MET A 27 17.52 -10.86 -16.30
C MET A 27 16.93 -10.12 -15.08
N LEU A 28 17.26 -8.83 -14.96
CA LEU A 28 16.81 -7.92 -13.90
C LEU A 28 16.20 -6.67 -14.53
N THR A 29 15.10 -6.19 -13.98
CA THR A 29 14.54 -4.87 -14.29
C THR A 29 14.13 -4.16 -13.01
N GLU A 30 14.17 -2.83 -13.02
CA GLU A 30 13.59 -2.03 -11.96
C GLU A 30 12.17 -1.60 -12.35
N VAL A 31 11.26 -1.62 -11.38
CA VAL A 31 9.85 -1.23 -11.53
C VAL A 31 9.54 -0.20 -10.46
N ASN A 32 9.10 0.98 -10.89
CA ASN A 32 8.53 1.97 -9.98
C ASN A 32 7.09 1.59 -9.70
N ILE A 33 6.74 1.52 -8.41
CA ILE A 33 5.40 1.15 -7.97
C ILE A 33 4.88 2.25 -7.06
N THR A 34 3.65 2.68 -7.32
CA THR A 34 2.92 3.60 -6.48
C THR A 34 1.73 2.88 -5.86
N LEU A 35 1.66 2.84 -4.53
CA LEU A 35 0.50 2.33 -3.80
C LEU A 35 -0.21 3.48 -3.09
N GLN A 36 -1.44 3.76 -3.50
CA GLN A 36 -2.27 4.82 -2.93
C GLN A 36 -3.49 4.24 -2.21
N LEU A 37 -3.82 4.82 -1.05
CA LEU A 37 -4.89 4.37 -0.19
C LEU A 37 -6.13 5.28 -0.24
N ASP A 38 -7.29 4.64 -0.21
CA ASP A 38 -8.63 5.22 -0.11
C ASP A 38 -8.93 6.19 -1.26
N THR A 39 -8.70 5.75 -2.50
CA THR A 39 -8.73 6.60 -3.71
C THR A 39 -10.13 6.95 -4.23
N LEU A 40 -11.20 6.40 -3.65
CA LEU A 40 -12.57 6.78 -4.01
C LEU A 40 -12.84 8.26 -3.71
N GLU A 41 -13.69 8.89 -4.53
CA GLU A 41 -14.08 10.30 -4.37
C GLU A 41 -14.58 10.56 -2.94
N ARG A 42 -13.88 11.45 -2.25
CA ARG A 42 -14.20 11.87 -0.88
C ARG A 42 -14.92 13.21 -0.91
N HIS A 43 -15.70 13.50 0.12
CA HIS A 43 -16.13 14.88 0.34
C HIS A 43 -14.89 15.78 0.54
N GLN A 44 -14.93 17.00 0.01
CA GLN A 44 -13.84 17.97 0.18
C GLN A 44 -13.51 18.11 1.68
N ASN A 45 -12.22 18.02 2.03
CA ASN A 45 -11.65 18.04 3.39
C ASN A 45 -11.75 16.75 4.22
N GLU A 46 -12.23 15.64 3.70
CA GLU A 46 -12.14 14.36 4.42
C GLU A 46 -10.75 13.73 4.30
N ARG A 47 -10.13 13.46 5.45
CA ARG A 47 -8.88 12.70 5.54
C ARG A 47 -9.13 11.25 5.13
N SER A 48 -8.13 10.58 4.56
CA SER A 48 -8.25 9.15 4.24
C SER A 48 -8.65 8.35 5.47
N ARG A 49 -9.43 7.30 5.24
CA ARG A 49 -9.75 6.31 6.27
C ARG A 49 -8.61 5.33 6.47
N MET A 50 -7.63 5.29 5.56
CA MET A 50 -6.49 4.39 5.61
C MET A 50 -5.16 5.15 5.65
N PHE A 51 -4.13 4.57 6.23
CA PHE A 51 -2.78 5.13 6.18
C PHE A 51 -1.71 4.09 6.44
N PHE A 52 -0.52 4.38 5.95
CA PHE A 52 0.72 3.75 6.36
C PHE A 52 1.43 4.59 7.40
N THR A 53 2.35 3.96 8.12
CA THR A 53 3.30 4.64 9.02
C THR A 53 4.69 4.64 8.40
N ARG A 54 5.24 5.81 8.10
CA ARG A 54 6.64 5.97 7.71
C ARG A 54 7.40 6.62 8.85
N ASP A 55 8.59 6.10 9.15
CA ASP A 55 9.46 6.60 10.23
C ASP A 55 8.72 6.74 11.57
N SER A 56 7.98 5.69 11.91
CA SER A 56 7.25 5.44 13.17
C SER A 56 6.11 6.39 13.54
N ASP A 57 6.04 7.61 13.03
CA ASP A 57 5.00 8.57 13.45
C ASP A 57 4.26 9.27 12.29
N LYS A 58 4.85 9.32 11.09
CA LYS A 58 4.23 10.05 9.98
C LYS A 58 3.21 9.18 9.27
N GLN A 59 1.95 9.59 9.38
CA GLN A 59 0.85 8.99 8.62
C GLN A 59 0.92 9.45 7.16
N ILE A 60 1.03 8.50 6.25
CA ILE A 60 1.04 8.75 4.81
C ILE A 60 -0.04 7.90 4.12
N GLU A 61 -0.52 8.36 2.98
CA GLU A 61 -1.61 7.72 2.23
C GLU A 61 -1.12 7.18 0.88
N LEU A 62 0.16 7.41 0.57
CA LEU A 62 0.81 7.04 -0.69
C LEU A 62 2.24 6.57 -0.40
N ILE A 63 2.63 5.48 -1.03
CA ILE A 63 3.99 4.94 -1.03
C ILE A 63 4.48 4.86 -2.47
N ASN A 64 5.73 5.28 -2.68
CA ASN A 64 6.47 5.06 -3.92
C ASN A 64 7.68 4.19 -3.60
N ASP A 65 7.78 3.02 -4.22
CA ASP A 65 8.89 2.10 -4.06
C ASP A 65 9.48 1.74 -5.42
N LEU A 66 10.80 1.57 -5.48
CA LEU A 66 11.53 1.05 -6.64
C LEU A 66 11.88 -0.40 -6.34
N VAL A 67 11.39 -1.33 -7.16
CA VAL A 67 11.50 -2.77 -6.92
C VAL A 67 12.27 -3.43 -8.04
N THR A 68 13.25 -4.26 -7.69
CA THR A 68 13.94 -5.12 -8.67
C THR A 68 13.12 -6.38 -8.89
N ALA A 69 12.75 -6.64 -10.15
CA ALA A 69 12.08 -7.87 -10.57
C ALA A 69 13.03 -8.76 -11.38
N ASN A 70 12.95 -10.06 -11.11
CA ASN A 70 13.77 -11.08 -11.76
C ASN A 70 12.98 -11.84 -12.81
N LEU A 71 13.59 -12.12 -13.96
CA LEU A 71 12.92 -12.83 -15.04
C LEU A 71 12.50 -14.25 -14.62
N ASN A 72 11.26 -14.59 -14.91
CA ASN A 72 10.58 -15.85 -14.60
C ASN A 72 10.48 -16.17 -13.09
N GLN A 73 10.50 -15.14 -12.24
CA GLN A 73 10.34 -15.29 -10.79
C GLN A 73 9.22 -14.38 -10.30
N GLU A 74 8.44 -14.88 -9.34
CA GLU A 74 7.57 -14.05 -8.51
C GLU A 74 8.38 -13.47 -7.35
N THR A 75 8.26 -12.17 -7.13
CA THR A 75 8.93 -11.46 -6.03
C THR A 75 7.91 -10.63 -5.26
N CYS A 76 7.62 -11.04 -4.02
CA CYS A 76 6.87 -10.23 -3.05
C CYS A 76 7.85 -9.32 -2.32
N TYR A 77 7.83 -8.03 -2.65
CA TYR A 77 8.90 -7.13 -2.23
C TYR A 77 8.64 -6.47 -0.88
N ARG A 78 7.37 -6.35 -0.47
CA ARG A 78 7.02 -5.70 0.80
C ARG A 78 5.67 -6.16 1.33
N ASN A 79 5.63 -6.30 2.65
CA ASN A 79 4.40 -6.40 3.43
C ASN A 79 4.14 -5.04 4.06
N TYR A 80 2.94 -4.51 3.83
CA TYR A 80 2.46 -3.25 4.36
C TYR A 80 1.45 -3.51 5.46
N THR A 81 1.63 -2.82 6.59
CA THR A 81 0.57 -2.66 7.58
C THR A 81 -0.19 -1.38 7.27
N ILE A 82 -1.46 -1.51 6.95
CA ILE A 82 -2.37 -0.41 6.63
C ILE A 82 -3.29 -0.21 7.82
N TYR A 83 -3.24 0.95 8.45
CA TYR A 83 -4.07 1.30 9.60
C TYR A 83 -5.37 1.96 9.16
N ILE A 84 -6.46 1.64 9.87
CA ILE A 84 -7.81 2.15 9.57
C ILE A 84 -8.22 3.16 10.65
N ARG A 85 -8.50 4.40 10.22
CA ARG A 85 -9.10 5.44 11.05
C ARG A 85 -10.59 5.18 11.24
N LYS A 86 -11.09 5.54 12.42
CA LYS A 86 -12.53 5.56 12.66
C LYS A 86 -13.19 6.60 11.75
N SER A 87 -14.13 6.15 10.92
CA SER A 87 -14.90 7.01 10.00
C SER A 87 -16.39 6.95 10.34
N ARG A 88 -17.11 8.01 9.96
CA ARG A 88 -18.59 7.98 9.92
C ARG A 88 -19.10 7.26 8.68
N ASP A 89 -18.32 7.31 7.59
CA ASP A 89 -18.61 6.56 6.37
C ASP A 89 -18.09 5.12 6.50
N VAL A 90 -19.04 4.22 6.75
CA VAL A 90 -18.85 2.77 6.86
C VAL A 90 -19.50 2.01 5.70
N ILE A 91 -20.06 2.73 4.71
CA ILE A 91 -20.79 2.13 3.59
C ILE A 91 -19.89 2.12 2.35
N THR A 92 -19.15 3.20 2.09
CA THR A 92 -18.25 3.29 0.95
C THR A 92 -17.10 2.30 1.12
N PRO A 93 -16.78 1.47 0.11
CA PRO A 93 -15.65 0.54 0.19
C PRO A 93 -14.32 1.25 0.46
N LEU A 94 -13.38 0.55 1.09
CA LEU A 94 -11.98 0.98 1.17
C LEU A 94 -11.29 0.60 -0.14
N MET A 95 -10.80 1.58 -0.91
CA MET A 95 -10.14 1.32 -2.19
C MET A 95 -8.63 1.51 -2.09
N MET A 96 -7.85 0.62 -2.70
CA MET A 96 -6.40 0.73 -2.81
C MET A 96 -6.04 0.62 -4.28
N GLU A 97 -5.13 1.46 -4.73
CA GLU A 97 -4.75 1.53 -6.13
C GLU A 97 -3.24 1.34 -6.26
N LEU A 98 -2.86 0.40 -7.11
CA LEU A 98 -1.47 0.07 -7.44
C LEU A 98 -1.22 0.52 -8.88
N ALA A 99 -0.29 1.43 -9.07
CA ALA A 99 0.09 2.00 -10.37
C ALA A 99 1.57 1.79 -10.67
#